data_AF-A0A2M6YUV3-F1
#
_entry.id   AF-A0A2M6YUV3-F1
#
_cell.length_a   1.000
_cell.length_b   1.000
_cell.length_c   1.000
_cell.angle_alpha   90.00
_cell.angle_beta   90.00
_cell.angle_gamma   90.00
#
_symmetry.space_group_name_H-M   'P 1'
#
loop_
_entity.id
_entity.type
_entity.pdbx_description
1 polymer ?
#
loop_
_entity_poly.entity_id
_entity_poly.type
_entity_poly.pdbx_seq_one_letter_code
_entity_poly.pdbx_strand_id
1 'polypeptide(L)'
;MITDKDVKKLKEVFATKDDLKTFATKDDLKTFATKDDLKTFATKDDLKDINKKIDKLDGRIKNGFESLAKDVMTVIEMIGDNNQKLDKINAKTTDHDDILGNHDRRLDKIEDKIFATT
;
A
#
# COMPACT_ATOMS: atom_id res chain seq x y z
N MET A 1 81.46 35.13 -16.86
CA MET A 1 81.47 33.76 -17.44
C MET A 1 80.79 32.86 -16.43
N ILE A 2 79.85 31.99 -16.83
CA ILE A 2 79.28 30.98 -15.92
C ILE A 2 80.40 29.99 -15.55
N THR A 3 80.49 29.63 -14.26
CA THR A 3 81.50 28.72 -13.71
C THR A 3 80.91 27.33 -13.43
N ASP A 4 81.76 26.32 -13.27
CA ASP A 4 81.31 24.96 -12.90
C ASP A 4 80.59 24.92 -11.55
N LYS A 5 80.93 25.82 -10.62
CA LYS A 5 80.20 26.01 -9.36
C LYS A 5 78.76 26.47 -9.62
N ASP A 6 78.57 27.38 -10.57
CA ASP A 6 77.24 27.85 -10.97
C ASP A 6 76.43 26.71 -11.59
N VAL A 7 77.04 25.92 -12.48
CA VAL A 7 76.40 24.75 -13.11
C VAL A 7 76.03 23.68 -12.08
N LYS A 8 76.88 23.42 -11.08
CA LYS A 8 76.58 22.47 -10.00
C LYS A 8 75.38 22.92 -9.17
N LYS A 9 75.33 24.21 -8.80
CA LYS A 9 74.21 24.78 -8.05
C LYS A 9 72.90 24.71 -8.83
N LEU A 10 72.92 24.87 -10.16
CA LEU A 10 71.74 24.66 -11.00
C LEU A 10 71.24 23.21 -10.94
N LYS A 11 72.12 22.20 -10.94
CA LYS A 11 71.70 20.80 -10.83
C LYS A 11 71.07 20.44 -9.47
N GLU A 12 71.49 21.11 -8.40
CA GLU A 12 70.93 20.91 -7.05
C GLU A 12 69.58 21.61 -6.87
N VAL A 13 69.31 22.67 -7.64
CA VAL A 13 68.10 23.52 -7.51
C VAL A 13 67.00 23.12 -8.49
N PHE A 14 67.34 22.66 -9.69
CA PHE A 14 66.35 22.33 -10.72
C PHE A 14 65.84 20.90 -10.57
N ALA A 15 64.52 20.74 -10.67
CA ALA A 15 63.89 19.44 -10.74
C ALA A 15 64.35 18.66 -11.98
N THR A 16 64.59 17.37 -11.79
CA THR A 16 64.91 16.40 -12.83
C THR A 16 63.65 15.76 -13.41
N LYS A 17 63.79 15.03 -14.52
CA LYS A 17 62.67 14.27 -15.09
C LYS A 17 62.15 13.19 -14.14
N ASP A 18 63.02 12.64 -13.29
CA ASP A 18 62.62 11.60 -12.33
C ASP A 18 61.80 12.20 -11.18
N ASP A 19 62.11 13.44 -10.75
CA ASP A 19 61.31 14.15 -9.75
C ASP A 19 59.86 14.35 -10.23
N LEU A 20 59.67 14.61 -11.53
CA LEU A 20 58.36 14.85 -12.14
C LEU A 20 57.49 13.59 -12.29
N LYS A 21 58.09 12.38 -12.33
CA LYS A 21 57.33 11.12 -12.49
C LYS A 21 56.40 10.82 -11.31
N THR A 22 56.62 11.45 -10.16
CA THR A 22 55.79 11.27 -8.96
C THR A 22 54.49 12.08 -9.01
N PHE A 23 54.37 13.03 -9.93
CA PHE A 23 53.19 13.88 -10.08
C PHE A 23 52.20 13.28 -11.09
N ALA A 24 50.91 13.38 -10.76
CA ALA A 24 49.85 13.08 -11.70
C ALA A 24 49.90 14.02 -12.90
N THR A 25 49.68 13.47 -14.08
CA THR A 25 49.52 14.20 -15.34
C THR A 25 48.08 14.68 -15.50
N LYS A 26 47.84 15.55 -16.49
CA LYS A 26 46.48 15.98 -16.83
C LYS A 26 45.60 14.84 -17.32
N ASP A 27 46.19 13.84 -17.97
CA ASP A 27 45.46 12.70 -18.48
C ASP A 27 44.98 11.78 -17.35
N ASP A 28 45.77 11.66 -16.28
CA ASP A 28 45.40 10.89 -15.07
C ASP A 28 44.14 11.45 -14.39
N LEU A 29 43.87 12.75 -14.53
CA LEU A 29 42.73 13.42 -13.90
C LEU A 29 41.42 13.33 -14.70
N LYS A 30 41.47 12.95 -15.98
CA LYS A 30 40.28 12.92 -16.86
C LYS A 30 39.22 11.90 -16.46
N THR A 31 39.59 10.90 -15.66
CA THR A 31 38.69 9.82 -15.22
C THR A 31 37.88 10.19 -13.97
N PHE A 32 38.24 11.28 -13.27
CA PHE A 32 37.56 11.70 -12.06
C PHE A 32 36.31 12.53 -12.37
N ALA A 33 35.21 12.20 -11.70
CA ALA A 33 34.01 13.01 -11.73
C ALA A 33 34.27 14.40 -11.13
N THR A 34 33.68 15.40 -11.74
CA THR A 34 33.65 16.78 -11.26
C THR A 34 32.47 17.00 -10.31
N LYS A 35 32.46 18.14 -9.61
CA LYS A 35 31.31 18.52 -8.78
C LYS A 35 30.04 18.73 -9.59
N ASP A 36 30.15 19.12 -10.86
CA ASP A 36 29.00 19.34 -11.72
C ASP A 36 28.35 18.01 -12.13
N ASP A 37 29.15 16.96 -12.34
CA ASP A 37 28.64 15.60 -12.59
C ASP A 37 27.75 15.09 -11.45
N LEU A 38 28.07 15.48 -10.21
CA LEU A 38 27.35 15.05 -9.01
C LEU A 38 26.02 15.78 -8.76
N LYS A 39 25.77 16.94 -9.39
CA LYS A 39 24.56 17.75 -9.14
C LYS A 39 23.27 17.07 -9.60
N THR A 40 23.36 16.07 -10.47
CA THR A 40 22.20 15.35 -11.02
C THR A 40 21.66 14.26 -10.09
N PHE A 41 22.42 13.89 -9.06
CA PHE A 41 22.03 12.82 -8.14
C PHE A 41 21.12 13.35 -7.03
N ALA A 42 20.10 12.56 -6.70
CA ALA A 42 19.25 12.81 -5.54
C ALA A 42 20.08 12.75 -4.25
N THR A 43 19.73 13.64 -3.33
CA THR A 43 20.32 13.74 -2.00
C THR A 43 19.51 12.96 -0.98
N LYS A 44 20.07 12.79 0.22
CA LYS A 44 19.34 12.20 1.34
C LYS A 44 18.12 13.04 1.76
N ASP A 45 18.14 14.35 1.52
CA ASP A 45 17.01 15.21 1.87
C ASP A 45 15.84 15.02 0.90
N ASP A 46 16.11 14.79 -0.38
CA ASP A 46 15.08 14.41 -1.36
C ASP A 46 14.35 13.13 -0.94
N LEU A 47 15.10 12.14 -0.40
CA LEU A 47 14.53 10.90 0.10
C LEU A 47 13.68 11.09 1.38
N LYS A 48 14.01 12.05 2.25
CA LYS A 48 13.20 12.35 3.44
C LYS A 48 11.81 12.86 3.06
N ASP A 49 11.72 13.67 2.02
CA ASP A 49 10.43 14.19 1.56
C ASP A 49 9.58 13.12 0.89
N ILE A 50 10.20 12.16 0.21
CA ILE A 50 9.52 10.95 -0.28
C ILE A 50 8.98 10.13 0.90
N ASN A 51 9.79 9.87 1.94
CA ASN A 51 9.35 9.11 3.12
C ASN A 51 8.17 9.78 3.83
N LYS A 52 8.19 11.10 4.03
CA LYS A 52 7.04 11.82 4.61
C LYS A 52 5.75 11.66 3.79
N LYS A 53 5.86 11.60 2.46
CA LYS A 53 4.70 11.36 1.59
C LYS A 53 4.19 9.93 1.73
N ILE A 54 5.09 8.96 1.85
CA ILE A 54 4.78 7.56 2.11
C ILE A 54 4.07 7.40 3.46
N ASP A 55 4.61 7.99 4.53
CA ASP A 55 4.01 7.94 5.88
C ASP A 55 2.60 8.53 5.89
N LYS A 56 2.39 9.64 5.18
CA LYS A 56 1.06 10.25 5.01
C LYS A 56 0.11 9.33 4.23
N LEU A 57 0.61 8.67 3.19
CA LEU A 57 -0.20 7.75 2.39
C LEU A 57 -0.61 6.53 3.24
N ASP A 58 0.34 5.96 3.99
CA ASP A 58 0.08 4.84 4.90
C ASP A 58 -0.99 5.19 5.94
N GLY A 59 -0.87 6.37 6.57
CA GLY A 59 -1.90 6.87 7.49
C GLY A 59 -3.28 7.03 6.84
N ARG A 60 -3.35 7.55 5.61
CA ARG A 60 -4.62 7.68 4.88
C ARG A 60 -5.23 6.32 4.54
N ILE A 61 -4.41 5.36 4.14
CA ILE A 61 -4.83 3.99 3.83
C ILE A 61 -5.38 3.32 5.08
N LYS A 62 -4.66 3.39 6.20
CA LYS A 62 -5.09 2.83 7.49
C LYS A 62 -6.44 3.42 7.93
N ASN A 63 -6.57 4.74 7.94
CA ASN A 63 -7.82 5.40 8.32
C ASN A 63 -8.98 5.01 7.38
N GLY A 64 -8.71 4.88 6.08
CA GLY A 64 -9.71 4.42 5.10
C GLY A 64 -10.19 2.99 5.39
N PHE A 65 -9.27 2.08 5.69
CA PHE A 65 -9.60 0.70 6.07
C PHE A 65 -10.37 0.64 7.39
N GLU A 66 -9.99 1.43 8.40
CA GLU A 66 -10.71 1.49 9.68
C GLU A 66 -12.14 2.00 9.50
N SER A 67 -12.35 3.03 8.68
CA SER A 67 -13.69 3.52 8.34
C SER A 67 -14.51 2.45 7.62
N LEU A 68 -13.92 1.81 6.61
CA LEU A 68 -14.61 0.75 5.85
C LEU A 68 -14.98 -0.43 6.75
N ALA A 69 -14.10 -0.84 7.65
CA ALA A 69 -14.38 -1.93 8.59
C ALA A 69 -15.57 -1.60 9.50
N LYS A 70 -15.69 -0.35 9.95
CA LYS A 70 -16.83 0.13 10.73
C LYS A 70 -18.13 0.08 9.92
N ASP A 71 -18.10 0.59 8.69
CA ASP A 71 -19.28 0.59 7.80
C ASP A 71 -19.75 -0.85 7.52
N VAL A 72 -18.81 -1.77 7.27
CA VAL A 72 -19.11 -3.20 7.08
C VAL A 72 -19.72 -3.82 8.33
N MET A 73 -19.20 -3.52 9.53
CA MET A 73 -19.77 -4.02 10.78
C MET A 73 -21.23 -3.56 10.96
N THR A 74 -21.52 -2.29 10.68
CA THR A 74 -22.91 -1.78 10.72
C THR A 74 -23.82 -2.52 9.75
N VAL A 75 -23.36 -2.80 8.52
CA VAL A 75 -24.14 -3.57 7.54
C VAL A 75 -24.37 -5.00 8.03
N ILE A 76 -23.36 -5.65 8.63
CA ILE A 76 -23.51 -7.01 9.21
C ILE A 76 -24.58 -7.02 10.31
N GLU A 77 -24.58 -6.04 11.20
CA GLU A 77 -25.60 -5.90 12.24
C GLU A 77 -27.00 -5.75 11.65
N MET A 78 -27.18 -4.87 10.67
CA MET A 78 -28.45 -4.67 9.97
C MET A 78 -28.94 -5.95 9.27
N ILE A 79 -28.04 -6.71 8.63
CA ILE A 79 -28.36 -8.00 8.01
C ILE A 79 -28.79 -9.00 9.08
N GLY A 80 -28.09 -9.06 10.21
CA GLY A 80 -28.45 -9.91 11.34
C GLY A 80 -29.86 -9.65 11.85
N ASP A 81 -30.21 -8.39 12.06
CA ASP A 81 -31.56 -7.97 12.49
C ASP A 81 -32.64 -8.36 11.47
N ASN A 82 -32.35 -8.21 10.18
CA ASN A 82 -33.28 -8.59 9.12
C ASN A 82 -33.48 -10.10 9.05
N ASN A 83 -32.42 -10.90 9.22
CA ASN A 83 -32.53 -12.36 9.28
C ASN A 83 -33.41 -12.80 10.46
N GLN A 84 -33.26 -12.20 11.64
CA GLN A 84 -34.13 -12.51 12.78
C GLN A 84 -35.60 -12.16 12.52
N LYS A 85 -35.88 -11.06 11.80
CA LYS A 85 -37.24 -10.70 11.41
C LYS A 85 -37.80 -11.72 10.40
N LEU A 86 -36.99 -12.17 9.44
CA LEU A 86 -37.37 -13.21 8.48
C LEU A 86 -37.70 -14.53 9.18
N ASP A 87 -36.91 -14.95 10.16
CA ASP A 87 -37.17 -16.17 10.93
C ASP A 87 -38.55 -16.11 11.63
N LYS A 88 -38.89 -14.96 12.23
CA LYS A 88 -40.21 -14.75 12.86
C LYS A 88 -41.35 -14.78 11.85
N ILE A 89 -41.15 -14.27 10.63
CA ILE A 89 -42.15 -14.33 9.57
C ILE A 89 -42.33 -15.78 9.11
N ASN A 90 -41.23 -16.50 8.87
CA ASN A 90 -41.27 -17.89 8.45
C ASN A 90 -42.01 -18.78 9.47
N ALA A 91 -41.76 -18.58 10.77
CA ALA A 91 -42.48 -19.31 11.82
C ALA A 91 -44.00 -19.07 11.76
N LYS A 92 -44.44 -17.82 11.59
CA LYS A 92 -45.87 -17.50 11.44
C LYS A 92 -46.48 -18.09 10.17
N THR A 93 -45.74 -18.12 9.07
CA THR A 93 -46.19 -18.74 7.83
C THR A 93 -46.42 -20.24 8.03
N THR A 94 -45.48 -20.94 8.68
CA THR A 94 -45.66 -22.36 9.06
C THR A 94 -46.90 -22.56 9.93
N ASP A 95 -47.10 -21.72 10.95
CA ASP A 95 -48.30 -21.80 11.80
C ASP A 95 -49.60 -21.62 10.99
N HIS A 96 -49.59 -20.69 10.02
CA HIS A 96 -50.74 -20.48 9.13
C HIS A 96 -51.00 -21.67 8.21
N ASP A 97 -49.95 -22.29 7.66
CA ASP A 97 -50.06 -23.48 6.82
C ASP A 97 -50.71 -24.65 7.59
N ASP A 98 -50.34 -24.83 8.86
CA ASP A 98 -50.95 -25.83 9.75
C ASP A 98 -52.44 -25.56 10.01
N ILE A 99 -52.80 -24.28 10.24
CA ILE A 99 -54.20 -23.87 10.44
C ILE A 99 -55.03 -24.12 9.18
N LEU A 100 -54.51 -23.75 8.00
CA LEU A 100 -55.19 -23.97 6.72
C LEU A 100 -55.41 -25.47 6.48
N GLY A 101 -54.38 -26.30 6.70
CA GLY A 101 -54.52 -27.75 6.57
C GLY A 101 -55.54 -28.36 7.55
N ASN A 102 -55.76 -27.75 8.73
CA ASN A 102 -56.86 -28.14 9.62
C ASN A 102 -58.23 -27.68 9.10
N HIS A 103 -58.32 -26.46 8.57
CA HIS A 103 -59.55 -25.94 7.98
C HIS A 103 -59.99 -26.77 6.77
N ASP A 104 -59.07 -27.16 5.88
CA ASP A 104 -59.37 -28.01 4.73
C ASP A 104 -60.00 -29.34 5.16
N ARG A 105 -59.40 -30.04 6.14
CA ARG A 105 -59.97 -31.30 6.70
C ARG A 105 -61.35 -31.11 7.34
N ARG A 106 -61.64 -29.93 7.91
CA ARG A 106 -62.95 -29.64 8.49
C ARG A 106 -64.00 -29.37 7.41
N LEU A 107 -63.60 -28.71 6.33
CA LEU A 107 -64.45 -28.49 5.16
C LEU A 107 -64.80 -29.82 4.50
N ASP A 108 -63.83 -30.70 4.26
CA ASP A 108 -64.08 -32.06 3.73
C ASP A 108 -65.19 -32.78 4.53
N LYS A 109 -65.07 -32.78 5.86
CA LYS A 109 -66.07 -33.42 6.76
C LYS A 109 -67.45 -32.78 6.70
N ILE A 110 -67.54 -31.49 6.41
CA ILE A 110 -68.81 -30.77 6.28
C ILE A 110 -69.42 -31.06 4.92
N GLU A 111 -68.62 -31.01 3.86
CA GLU A 111 -69.01 -31.36 2.49
C GLU A 111 -69.55 -32.78 2.43
N ASP A 112 -68.84 -33.76 3.01
CA ASP A 112 -69.30 -35.14 3.12
C ASP A 112 -70.69 -35.22 3.77
N LYS A 113 -70.93 -34.48 4.86
CA LYS A 113 -72.21 -34.52 5.59
C LYS A 113 -73.35 -33.89 4.81
N ILE A 114 -73.09 -32.78 4.11
CA ILE A 114 -74.10 -32.03 3.38
C ILE A 114 -74.46 -32.77 2.08
N PHE A 115 -73.45 -33.23 1.33
CA PHE A 115 -73.67 -33.81 0.01
C PHE A 115 -73.98 -35.31 0.03
N ALA A 116 -73.68 -36.06 1.10
CA ALA A 116 -74.07 -37.47 1.20
C ALA A 116 -75.58 -37.69 1.44
N THR A 117 -76.37 -36.62 1.67
CA THR A 117 -77.83 -36.69 1.87
C THR A 117 -78.65 -36.24 0.66
N THR A 118 -78.00 -36.01 -0.49
CA THR A 118 -78.61 -35.80 -1.82
C THR A 118 -78.31 -36.99 -2.71
#